data_AF-A0AAD7LZC5-F1
#
_entry.id   AF-A0AAD7LZC5-F1
#
_cell.length_a   1.000
_cell.length_b   1.000
_cell.length_c   1.000
_cell.angle_alpha   90.00
_cell.angle_beta   90.00
_cell.angle_gamma   90.00
#
_symmetry.space_group_name_H-M   'P 1'
#
loop_
_entity.id
_entity.type
_entity.pdbx_description
1 polymer ?
#
loop_
_entity_poly.entity_id
_entity_poly.type
_entity_poly.pdbx_seq_one_letter_code
_entity_poly.pdbx_strand_id
1 'polypeptide(L)'
;MGRPRQAENLVQDMRISGLKPSAFEFKSILYGYGRLGLFQDLQRILTQMEKDEFLIDTICSNMVLSSYGAHKELVEMVSWLRRMRNSNIPFSVRTYNTVLNSCPTIMEMLQDLTGIPLVIEELMGSLKGDEASAVCELIGSSTVMEDVMRWDTMEAKLDLHGLHLGSSYLILLQWLEEMQQRFNESKCLIPAEVVVVCGSGKHSNVRGISPVKGLVKDMMVRMKSPLKIDRKNVGCFVAKGRIVRDWLCAVRKET
;
A
#
# COMPACT_ATOMS: atom_id res chain seq x y z
N MET A 1 16.37 -21.39 8.36
CA MET A 1 16.32 -19.97 8.78
C MET A 1 15.83 -19.89 10.23
N GLY A 2 16.28 -18.91 11.02
CA GLY A 2 15.92 -18.78 12.45
C GLY A 2 17.09 -18.80 13.45
N ARG A 3 18.34 -18.62 13.00
CA ARG A 3 19.52 -18.52 13.86
C ARG A 3 20.28 -17.21 13.62
N PRO A 4 19.66 -16.03 13.85
CA PRO A 4 20.24 -14.74 13.49
C PRO A 4 21.59 -14.46 14.19
N ARG A 5 21.77 -14.93 15.42
CA ARG A 5 23.07 -14.84 16.13
C ARG A 5 24.20 -15.59 15.41
N GLN A 6 23.91 -16.76 14.83
CA GLN A 6 24.91 -17.50 14.06
C GLN A 6 25.23 -16.79 12.75
N ALA A 7 24.22 -16.19 12.10
CA ALA A 7 24.44 -15.36 10.92
C ALA A 7 25.29 -14.12 11.24
N GLU A 8 25.09 -13.50 12.40
CA GLU A 8 25.93 -12.39 12.87
C GLU A 8 27.39 -12.83 13.09
N ASN A 9 27.61 -13.97 13.74
CA ASN A 9 28.97 -14.51 13.93
C ASN A 9 29.66 -14.74 12.57
N LEU A 10 28.95 -15.30 11.58
CA LEU A 10 29.50 -15.49 10.24
C LEU A 10 29.89 -14.16 9.57
N VAL A 11 29.13 -13.09 9.79
CA VAL A 11 29.49 -11.75 9.29
C VAL A 11 30.74 -11.21 9.98
N GLN A 12 30.95 -11.50 11.26
CA GLN A 12 32.20 -11.15 11.94
C GLN A 12 33.38 -11.98 11.43
N ASP A 13 33.19 -13.29 11.22
CA ASP A 13 34.22 -14.16 10.66
C ASP A 13 34.64 -13.71 9.25
N MET A 14 33.69 -13.24 8.43
CA MET A 14 33.97 -12.62 7.12
C MET A 14 34.91 -11.42 7.28
N ARG A 15 34.62 -10.52 8.22
CA ARG A 15 35.46 -9.34 8.50
C ARG A 15 36.87 -9.72 8.94
N ILE A 16 36.97 -10.66 9.89
CA ILE A 16 38.26 -11.16 10.40
C ILE A 16 39.07 -11.80 9.27
N SER A 17 38.41 -12.46 8.33
CA SER A 17 39.02 -13.07 7.14
C SER A 17 39.36 -12.06 6.04
N GLY A 18 39.18 -10.75 6.27
CA GLY A 18 39.46 -9.69 5.30
C GLY A 18 38.40 -9.52 4.20
N LEU A 19 37.27 -10.24 4.29
CA LEU A 19 36.14 -10.06 3.38
C LEU A 19 35.29 -8.88 3.85
N LYS A 20 34.78 -8.09 2.91
CA LYS A 20 33.85 -6.98 3.19
C LYS A 20 32.40 -7.49 3.10
N PRO A 21 31.65 -7.57 4.21
CA PRO A 21 30.23 -7.87 4.15
C PRO A 21 29.50 -6.82 3.32
N SER A 22 28.41 -7.22 2.68
CA SER A 22 27.53 -6.35 1.91
C SER A 22 26.23 -6.09 2.66
N ALA A 23 25.39 -5.20 2.13
CA ALA A 23 24.04 -4.99 2.65
C ALA A 23 23.19 -6.27 2.65
N PHE A 24 23.51 -7.26 1.80
CA PHE A 24 22.77 -8.52 1.72
C PHE A 24 22.89 -9.36 2.99
N GLU A 25 24.10 -9.51 3.55
CA GLU A 25 24.32 -10.27 4.78
C GLU A 25 23.57 -9.63 5.95
N PHE A 26 23.62 -8.31 6.05
CA PHE A 26 22.89 -7.57 7.09
C PHE A 26 21.37 -7.68 6.94
N LYS A 27 20.82 -7.59 5.73
CA LYS A 27 19.39 -7.83 5.47
C LYS A 27 18.99 -9.25 5.88
N SER A 28 19.85 -10.24 5.67
CA SER A 28 19.59 -11.62 6.11
C SER A 28 19.53 -11.76 7.64
N ILE A 29 20.41 -11.06 8.37
CA ILE A 29 20.39 -10.99 9.84
C ILE A 29 19.12 -10.28 10.32
N LEU A 30 18.78 -9.12 9.74
CA LEU A 30 17.56 -8.36 10.04
C LEU A 30 16.31 -9.21 9.84
N TYR A 31 16.23 -9.94 8.72
CA TYR A 31 15.14 -10.87 8.47
C TYR A 31 15.03 -11.92 9.57
N GLY A 32 16.16 -12.49 9.99
CA GLY A 32 16.22 -13.50 11.04
C GLY A 32 15.72 -12.99 12.39
N TYR A 33 16.20 -11.83 12.84
CA TYR A 33 15.75 -11.23 14.09
C TYR A 33 14.29 -10.78 14.04
N GLY A 34 13.88 -10.15 12.93
CA GLY A 34 12.52 -9.69 12.74
C GLY A 34 11.49 -10.81 12.72
N ARG A 35 11.82 -11.94 12.09
CA ARG A 35 10.98 -13.16 12.10
C ARG A 35 10.79 -13.75 13.50
N LEU A 36 11.70 -13.50 14.44
CA LEU A 36 11.65 -13.98 15.81
C LEU A 36 11.08 -12.95 16.80
N GLY A 37 10.72 -11.75 16.35
CA GLY A 37 10.23 -10.68 17.23
C GLY A 37 11.31 -10.06 18.12
N LEU A 38 12.60 -10.31 17.84
CA LEU A 38 13.71 -9.81 18.64
C LEU A 38 14.07 -8.38 18.21
N PHE A 39 13.20 -7.42 18.52
CA PHE A 39 13.28 -6.07 17.97
C PHE A 39 14.46 -5.25 18.49
N GLN A 40 14.92 -5.49 19.71
CA GLN A 40 16.13 -4.83 20.24
C GLN A 40 17.36 -5.19 19.40
N ASP A 41 17.52 -6.47 19.08
CA ASP A 41 18.58 -6.94 18.19
C ASP A 41 18.41 -6.41 16.76
N LEU A 42 17.17 -6.41 16.25
CA LEU A 42 16.87 -5.84 14.93
C LEU A 42 17.30 -4.36 14.85
N GLN A 43 16.97 -3.55 15.86
CA GLN A 43 17.35 -2.14 15.92
C GLN A 43 18.87 -1.94 16.05
N ARG A 44 19.55 -2.79 16.82
CA ARG A 44 21.01 -2.80 16.92
C ARG A 44 21.66 -3.05 15.56
N ILE A 45 21.14 -4.01 14.79
CA ILE A 45 21.66 -4.31 13.45
C ILE A 45 21.39 -3.16 12.47
N LEU A 46 20.22 -2.52 12.52
CA LEU A 46 19.94 -1.33 11.72
C LEU A 46 20.92 -0.19 12.03
N THR A 47 21.19 0.05 13.31
CA THR A 47 22.15 1.07 13.76
C THR A 47 23.56 0.74 13.26
N GLN A 48 23.94 -0.54 13.28
CA GLN A 48 25.23 -0.99 12.77
C GLN A 48 25.32 -0.80 11.25
N MET A 49 24.26 -1.11 10.50
CA MET A 49 24.22 -0.86 9.06
C MET A 49 24.49 0.62 8.73
N GLU A 50 23.83 1.54 9.44
CA GLU A 50 24.00 2.98 9.22
C GLU A 50 25.42 3.45 9.57
N LYS A 51 25.99 2.94 10.67
CA LYS A 51 27.39 3.21 11.06
C LYS A 51 28.40 2.70 10.03
N ASP A 52 28.08 1.59 9.38
CA ASP A 52 28.89 1.01 8.32
C ASP A 52 28.55 1.61 6.93
N GLU A 53 27.84 2.74 6.91
CA GLU A 53 27.46 3.52 5.73
C GLU A 53 26.58 2.75 4.73
N PHE A 54 25.90 1.68 5.17
CA PHE A 54 24.89 1.01 4.36
C PHE A 54 23.58 1.78 4.37
N LEU A 55 23.04 2.04 3.18
CA LEU A 55 21.76 2.70 3.01
C LEU A 55 20.61 1.80 3.46
N ILE A 56 19.72 2.34 4.30
CA ILE A 56 18.43 1.74 4.60
C ILE A 56 17.47 2.10 3.46
N ASP A 57 17.37 1.21 2.48
CA ASP A 57 16.50 1.38 1.32
C ASP A 57 15.04 0.93 1.60
N THR A 58 14.15 1.13 0.62
CA THR A 58 12.75 0.69 0.67
C THR A 58 12.62 -0.82 0.90
N ILE A 59 13.55 -1.62 0.39
CA ILE A 59 13.55 -3.08 0.58
C ILE A 59 13.80 -3.41 2.06
N CYS A 60 14.86 -2.85 2.65
CA CYS A 60 15.20 -3.02 4.06
C CYS A 60 14.06 -2.53 4.96
N SER A 61 13.53 -1.35 4.67
CA SER A 61 12.40 -0.77 5.41
C SER A 61 11.16 -1.66 5.38
N ASN A 62 10.82 -2.23 4.23
CA ASN A 62 9.70 -3.17 4.12
C ASN A 62 9.93 -4.46 4.91
N MET A 63 11.17 -4.90 5.11
CA MET A 63 11.49 -6.05 5.97
C MET A 63 11.20 -5.73 7.43
N VAL A 64 11.56 -4.52 7.88
CA VAL A 64 11.29 -4.04 9.24
C VAL A 64 9.77 -3.91 9.47
N LEU A 65 9.05 -3.29 8.53
CA LEU A 65 7.57 -3.22 8.61
C LEU A 65 6.92 -4.59 8.60
N SER A 66 7.41 -5.53 7.77
CA SER A 66 6.87 -6.90 7.74
C SER A 66 7.07 -7.61 9.08
N SER A 67 8.19 -7.35 9.74
CA SER A 67 8.53 -7.86 11.06
C SER A 67 7.57 -7.34 12.12
N TYR A 68 7.35 -6.03 12.19
CA TYR A 68 6.41 -5.42 13.13
C TYR A 68 4.97 -5.87 12.90
N GLY A 69 4.51 -5.88 11.64
CA GLY A 69 3.16 -6.33 11.29
C GLY A 69 2.90 -7.79 11.68
N ALA A 70 3.88 -8.68 11.49
CA ALA A 70 3.76 -10.09 11.89
C ALA A 70 3.61 -10.29 13.41
N HIS A 71 4.04 -9.32 14.22
CA HIS A 71 3.95 -9.36 15.68
C HIS A 71 2.92 -8.36 16.24
N LYS A 72 2.12 -7.72 15.37
CA LYS A 72 1.07 -6.76 15.74
C LYS A 72 1.59 -5.50 16.45
N GLU A 73 2.82 -5.11 16.15
CA GLU A 73 3.49 -3.94 16.74
C GLU A 73 3.18 -2.66 15.94
N LEU A 74 1.94 -2.18 16.02
CA LEU A 74 1.48 -1.04 15.21
C LEU A 74 2.17 0.28 15.58
N VAL A 75 2.49 0.49 16.86
CA VAL A 75 3.19 1.70 17.33
C VAL A 75 4.57 1.83 16.67
N GLU A 76 5.28 0.72 16.57
CA GLU A 76 6.58 0.58 15.95
C GLU A 76 6.48 0.75 14.43
N MET A 77 5.42 0.22 13.80
CA MET A 77 5.14 0.44 12.38
C MET A 77 4.95 1.93 12.07
N VAL A 78 4.14 2.64 12.86
CA VAL A 78 3.91 4.08 12.70
C VAL A 78 5.22 4.86 12.87
N SER A 79 6.00 4.54 13.90
CA SER A 79 7.30 5.15 14.14
C SER A 79 8.27 4.92 12.97
N TRP A 80 8.24 3.72 12.37
CA TRP A 80 9.05 3.39 11.21
C TRP A 80 8.59 4.10 9.93
N LEU A 81 7.29 4.23 9.69
CA LEU A 81 6.74 5.00 8.56
C LEU A 81 7.18 6.47 8.62
N ARG A 82 7.13 7.08 9.81
CA ARG A 82 7.63 8.44 10.03
C ARG A 82 9.12 8.55 9.74
N ARG A 83 9.92 7.57 10.17
CA ARG A 83 11.35 7.52 9.85
C ARG A 83 11.57 7.44 8.34
N MET A 84 10.86 6.55 7.65
CA MET A 84 10.95 6.45 6.18
C MET A 84 10.64 7.78 5.50
N ARG A 85 9.55 8.46 5.90
CA ARG A 85 9.18 9.79 5.40
C ARG A 85 10.28 10.83 5.66
N ASN A 86 10.75 10.93 6.90
CA ASN A 86 11.78 11.92 7.29
C ASN A 86 13.13 11.67 6.61
N SER A 87 13.42 10.43 6.23
CA SER A 87 14.62 10.03 5.50
C SER A 87 14.43 9.98 3.99
N ASN A 88 13.30 10.46 3.45
CA ASN A 88 12.95 10.42 2.02
C ASN A 88 13.05 9.01 1.39
N ILE A 89 12.75 7.97 2.17
CA ILE A 89 12.66 6.60 1.68
C ILE A 89 11.26 6.41 1.09
N PRO A 90 11.12 6.17 -0.22
CA PRO A 90 9.82 6.09 -0.86
C PRO A 90 9.02 4.90 -0.36
N PHE A 91 7.72 5.09 -0.22
CA PHE A 91 6.79 4.01 0.06
C PHE A 91 6.57 3.22 -1.22
N SER A 92 6.26 1.95 -1.06
CA SER A 92 5.99 1.03 -2.18
C SER A 92 4.64 0.35 -2.00
N VAL A 93 4.14 -0.32 -3.04
CA VAL A 93 2.97 -1.21 -2.93
C VAL A 93 3.14 -2.22 -1.78
N ARG A 94 4.37 -2.72 -1.57
CA ARG A 94 4.67 -3.62 -0.44
C ARG A 94 4.53 -2.93 0.92
N THR A 95 4.87 -1.66 1.02
CA THR A 95 4.68 -0.85 2.24
C THR A 95 3.20 -0.77 2.59
N TYR A 96 2.35 -0.38 1.63
CA TYR A 96 0.89 -0.30 1.82
C TYR A 96 0.29 -1.67 2.16
N ASN A 97 0.66 -2.72 1.41
CA ASN A 97 0.18 -4.08 1.67
C ASN A 97 0.52 -4.52 3.09
N THR A 98 1.76 -4.29 3.53
CA THR A 98 2.22 -4.72 4.85
C THR A 98 1.48 -3.98 5.97
N VAL A 99 1.39 -2.65 5.86
CA VAL A 99 0.76 -1.81 6.88
C VAL A 99 -0.74 -2.10 6.98
N LEU A 100 -1.46 -2.07 5.87
CA LEU A 100 -2.92 -2.18 5.89
C LEU A 100 -3.41 -3.58 6.25
N ASN A 101 -2.66 -4.64 5.93
CA ASN A 101 -2.98 -5.98 6.44
C ASN A 101 -2.77 -6.12 7.96
N SER A 102 -1.99 -5.21 8.57
CA SER A 102 -1.72 -5.20 10.01
C SER A 102 -2.73 -4.34 10.78
N CYS A 103 -3.64 -3.66 10.09
CA CYS A 103 -4.70 -2.82 10.67
C CYS A 103 -5.97 -3.65 10.92
N PRO A 104 -6.23 -4.14 12.14
CA PRO A 104 -7.34 -5.05 12.41
C PRO A 104 -8.70 -4.42 12.11
N THR A 105 -8.91 -3.14 12.42
CA THR A 105 -10.19 -2.45 12.17
C THR A 105 -10.49 -2.38 10.68
N ILE A 106 -9.50 -2.07 9.84
CA ILE A 106 -9.65 -2.08 8.38
C ILE A 106 -9.95 -3.48 7.87
N MET A 107 -9.20 -4.48 8.34
CA MET A 107 -9.38 -5.85 7.88
C MET A 107 -10.71 -6.45 8.32
N GLU A 108 -11.25 -6.03 9.46
CA GLU A 108 -12.59 -6.39 9.93
C GLU A 108 -13.68 -5.76 9.05
N MET A 109 -13.61 -4.46 8.76
CA MET A 109 -14.52 -3.78 7.83
C MET A 109 -14.57 -4.44 6.45
N LEU A 110 -13.46 -5.00 5.98
CA LEU A 110 -13.37 -5.60 4.65
C LEU A 110 -13.86 -7.05 4.58
N GLN A 111 -14.30 -7.65 5.70
CA GLN A 111 -14.97 -8.95 5.71
C GLN A 111 -16.40 -8.86 5.20
N ASP A 112 -17.09 -7.76 5.54
CA ASP A 112 -18.42 -7.42 5.04
C ASP A 112 -18.38 -5.99 4.47
N LEU A 113 -18.46 -5.90 3.14
CA LEU A 113 -18.38 -4.62 2.44
C LEU A 113 -19.62 -3.74 2.68
N THR A 114 -20.66 -4.27 3.34
CA THR A 114 -21.86 -3.53 3.70
C THR A 114 -21.50 -2.37 4.64
N GLY A 115 -21.70 -1.14 4.15
CA GLY A 115 -21.52 0.04 4.98
C GLY A 115 -20.07 0.49 5.18
N ILE A 116 -19.08 -0.08 4.46
CA ILE A 116 -17.73 0.49 4.48
C ILE A 116 -17.75 1.97 4.05
N PRO A 117 -16.89 2.82 4.65
CA PRO A 117 -16.71 4.21 4.23
C PRO A 117 -16.39 4.36 2.74
N LEU A 118 -16.91 5.41 2.10
CA LEU A 118 -16.70 5.66 0.67
C LEU A 118 -15.86 6.91 0.39
N VAL A 119 -15.41 7.60 1.45
CA VAL A 119 -14.50 8.75 1.41
C VAL A 119 -13.45 8.63 2.53
N ILE A 120 -12.30 9.28 2.36
CA ILE A 120 -11.20 9.17 3.33
C ILE A 120 -11.59 9.73 4.69
N GLU A 121 -12.36 10.81 4.74
CA GLU A 121 -12.80 11.44 5.99
C GLU A 121 -13.60 10.46 6.88
N GLU A 122 -14.57 9.75 6.31
CA GLU A 122 -15.36 8.73 7.01
C GLU A 122 -14.50 7.54 7.47
N LEU A 123 -13.54 7.11 6.63
CA LEU A 123 -12.58 6.07 7.01
C LEU A 123 -11.77 6.53 8.23
N MET A 124 -11.19 7.73 8.18
CA MET A 124 -10.39 8.28 9.27
C MET A 124 -11.22 8.45 10.55
N GLY A 125 -12.48 8.86 10.45
CA GLY A 125 -13.40 8.93 11.59
C GLY A 125 -13.73 7.57 12.22
N SER A 126 -13.58 6.48 11.45
CA SER A 126 -13.81 5.11 11.93
C SER A 126 -12.58 4.46 12.57
N LEU A 127 -11.38 5.00 12.32
CA LEU A 127 -10.11 4.48 12.82
C LEU A 127 -9.71 5.14 14.15
N LYS A 128 -8.97 4.41 14.98
CA LYS A 128 -8.50 4.88 16.29
C LYS A 128 -7.01 4.57 16.49
N GLY A 129 -6.35 5.37 17.34
CA GLY A 129 -4.98 5.13 17.80
C GLY A 129 -3.97 4.98 16.65
N ASP A 130 -3.18 3.92 16.72
CA ASP A 130 -2.08 3.68 15.78
C ASP A 130 -2.55 3.32 14.37
N GLU A 131 -3.76 2.75 14.20
CA GLU A 131 -4.31 2.48 12.86
C GLU A 131 -4.59 3.79 12.10
N ALA A 132 -5.22 4.76 12.76
CA ALA A 132 -5.45 6.08 12.17
C ALA A 132 -4.12 6.78 11.85
N SER A 133 -3.13 6.66 12.75
CA SER A 133 -1.79 7.22 12.52
C SER A 133 -1.11 6.56 11.33
N ALA A 134 -1.15 5.24 11.21
CA ALA A 134 -0.55 4.50 10.10
C ALA A 134 -1.18 4.90 8.75
N VAL A 135 -2.51 4.99 8.70
CA VAL A 135 -3.24 5.41 7.49
C VAL A 135 -2.92 6.85 7.12
N CYS A 136 -2.79 7.75 8.09
CA CYS A 136 -2.36 9.12 7.87
C CYS A 136 -0.92 9.20 7.30
N GLU A 137 0.00 8.35 7.79
CA GLU A 137 1.34 8.25 7.22
C GLU A 137 1.32 7.80 5.75
N LEU A 138 0.46 6.82 5.43
CA LEU A 138 0.29 6.33 4.04
C LEU A 138 -0.33 7.41 3.13
N ILE A 139 -1.44 8.05 3.53
CA ILE A 139 -2.12 9.07 2.71
C ILE A 139 -1.20 10.27 2.43
N GLY A 140 -0.38 10.67 3.41
CA GLY A 140 0.57 11.77 3.22
C GLY A 140 1.75 11.44 2.28
N SER A 141 1.80 10.24 1.68
CA SER A 141 2.79 9.88 0.65
C SER A 141 2.12 9.76 -0.72
N SER A 142 2.61 10.52 -1.71
CA SER A 142 2.14 10.41 -3.11
C SER A 142 2.80 9.29 -3.91
N THR A 143 3.91 8.73 -3.41
CA THR A 143 4.81 7.85 -4.18
C THR A 143 4.11 6.65 -4.81
N VAL A 144 3.22 5.98 -4.07
CA VAL A 144 2.50 4.82 -4.62
C VAL A 144 1.43 5.21 -5.63
N MET A 145 0.83 6.40 -5.50
CA MET A 145 -0.14 6.90 -6.47
C MET A 145 0.51 7.09 -7.85
N GLU A 146 1.76 7.54 -7.92
CA GLU A 146 2.52 7.68 -9.17
C GLU A 146 2.78 6.33 -9.85
N ASP A 147 2.93 5.25 -9.08
CA ASP A 147 3.16 3.89 -9.60
C ASP A 147 1.88 3.23 -10.13
N VAL A 148 0.76 3.43 -9.44
CA VAL A 148 -0.51 2.72 -9.71
C VAL A 148 -1.47 3.52 -10.58
N MET A 149 -1.29 4.84 -10.68
CA MET A 149 -2.14 5.73 -11.47
C MET A 149 -1.40 6.25 -12.69
N ARG A 150 -2.05 6.19 -13.85
CA ARG A 150 -1.61 6.87 -15.08
C ARG A 150 -2.70 7.80 -15.55
N TRP A 151 -2.31 8.95 -16.08
CA TRP A 151 -3.23 9.94 -16.60
C TRP A 151 -2.67 10.57 -17.87
N ASP A 152 -3.36 10.37 -18.98
CA ASP A 152 -3.12 11.07 -20.23
C ASP A 152 -4.45 11.35 -20.98
N THR A 153 -4.35 11.88 -22.20
CA THR A 153 -5.54 12.24 -22.99
C THR A 153 -6.35 11.04 -23.50
N MET A 154 -5.74 9.87 -23.57
CA MET A 154 -6.38 8.64 -24.03
C MET A 154 -6.96 7.86 -22.84
N GLU A 155 -6.18 7.71 -21.77
CA GLU A 155 -6.54 6.84 -20.65
C GLU A 155 -6.20 7.48 -19.29
N ALA A 156 -7.16 7.42 -18.35
CA ALA A 156 -6.87 7.52 -16.93
C ALA A 156 -7.02 6.12 -16.30
N LYS A 157 -5.90 5.54 -15.91
CA LYS A 157 -5.81 4.15 -15.46
C LYS A 157 -5.43 4.08 -13.99
N LEU A 158 -6.14 3.24 -13.24
CA LEU A 158 -5.77 2.78 -11.90
C LEU A 158 -5.44 1.30 -11.94
N ASP A 159 -4.25 0.89 -11.50
CA ASP A 159 -3.81 -0.50 -11.44
C ASP A 159 -3.76 -1.05 -10.01
N LEU A 160 -4.76 -1.86 -9.67
CA LEU A 160 -4.89 -2.53 -8.37
C LEU A 160 -4.41 -3.99 -8.38
N HIS A 161 -3.87 -4.50 -9.50
CA HIS A 161 -3.58 -5.94 -9.66
C HIS A 161 -2.57 -6.49 -8.62
N GLY A 162 -1.60 -5.68 -8.20
CA GLY A 162 -0.57 -6.08 -7.21
C GLY A 162 -0.90 -5.71 -5.76
N LEU A 163 -2.07 -5.11 -5.52
CA LEU A 163 -2.47 -4.62 -4.20
C LEU A 163 -3.29 -5.68 -3.45
N HIS A 164 -3.11 -5.74 -2.14
CA HIS A 164 -3.96 -6.54 -1.25
C HIS A 164 -5.29 -5.82 -1.02
N LEU A 165 -6.27 -6.48 -0.39
CA LEU A 165 -7.62 -5.95 -0.23
C LEU A 165 -7.65 -4.60 0.51
N GLY A 166 -6.97 -4.49 1.66
CA GLY A 166 -6.87 -3.25 2.42
C GLY A 166 -6.19 -2.11 1.66
N SER A 167 -5.14 -2.41 0.92
CA SER A 167 -4.43 -1.43 0.09
C SER A 167 -5.23 -1.01 -1.12
N SER A 168 -5.94 -1.94 -1.75
CA SER A 168 -6.85 -1.63 -2.86
C SER A 168 -7.97 -0.70 -2.40
N TYR A 169 -8.49 -0.91 -1.19
CA TYR A 169 -9.50 -0.04 -0.60
C TYR A 169 -8.98 1.39 -0.38
N LEU A 170 -7.86 1.56 0.32
CA LEU A 170 -7.31 2.90 0.57
C LEU A 170 -6.85 3.61 -0.72
N ILE A 171 -6.23 2.89 -1.66
CA ILE A 171 -5.81 3.45 -2.94
C ILE A 171 -7.03 3.84 -3.79
N LEU A 172 -8.12 3.07 -3.75
CA LEU A 172 -9.33 3.43 -4.48
C LEU A 172 -9.98 4.71 -3.93
N LEU A 173 -9.98 4.90 -2.60
CA LEU A 173 -10.45 6.14 -1.97
C LEU A 173 -9.59 7.35 -2.39
N GLN A 174 -8.25 7.22 -2.30
CA GLN A 174 -7.33 8.27 -2.75
C GLN A 174 -7.48 8.58 -4.23
N TRP A 175 -7.65 7.56 -5.07
CA TRP A 175 -7.89 7.73 -6.49
C TRP A 175 -9.19 8.49 -6.76
N LEU A 176 -10.28 8.20 -6.03
CA LEU A 176 -11.53 8.94 -6.19
C LEU A 176 -11.35 10.44 -5.88
N GLU A 177 -10.66 10.77 -4.78
CA GLU A 177 -10.36 12.17 -4.43
C GLU A 177 -9.44 12.85 -5.45
N GLU A 178 -8.39 12.15 -5.92
CA GLU A 178 -7.46 12.65 -6.94
C GLU A 178 -8.18 12.92 -8.28
N MET A 179 -9.05 12.00 -8.72
CA MET A 179 -9.86 12.17 -9.93
C MET A 179 -10.80 13.37 -9.80
N GLN A 180 -11.43 13.55 -8.64
CA GLN A 180 -12.28 14.71 -8.37
C GLN A 180 -11.49 16.02 -8.41
N GLN A 181 -10.32 16.06 -7.77
CA GLN A 181 -9.45 17.24 -7.78
C GLN A 181 -9.06 17.61 -9.22
N ARG A 182 -8.53 16.65 -9.98
CA ARG A 182 -8.14 16.87 -11.38
C ARG A 182 -9.28 17.36 -12.25
N PHE A 183 -10.46 16.73 -12.18
CA PHE A 183 -11.60 17.13 -13.00
C PHE A 183 -12.15 18.52 -12.68
N ASN A 184 -11.89 19.03 -11.48
CA ASN A 184 -12.30 20.38 -11.07
C ASN A 184 -11.33 21.46 -11.55
N GLU A 185 -10.11 21.09 -11.98
CA GLU A 185 -9.16 22.06 -12.53
C GLU A 185 -9.64 22.59 -13.88
N SER A 186 -9.59 23.92 -14.07
CA SER A 186 -10.12 24.60 -15.27
C SER A 186 -9.43 24.19 -16.58
N LYS A 187 -8.26 23.55 -16.51
CA LYS A 187 -7.46 23.07 -17.66
C LYS A 187 -7.42 21.53 -17.77
N CYS A 188 -8.24 20.82 -17.02
CA CYS A 188 -8.22 19.36 -17.01
C CYS A 188 -8.49 18.78 -18.41
N LEU A 189 -7.51 18.05 -18.93
CA LEU A 189 -7.70 17.24 -20.12
C LEU A 189 -8.47 15.98 -19.74
N ILE A 190 -9.70 15.87 -20.22
CA ILE A 190 -10.57 14.72 -19.92
C ILE A 190 -10.08 13.53 -20.76
N PRO A 191 -9.69 12.41 -20.13
CA PRO A 191 -9.26 11.22 -20.84
C PRO A 191 -10.42 10.65 -21.67
N ALA A 192 -10.12 9.99 -22.79
CA ALA A 192 -11.15 9.32 -23.58
C ALA A 192 -11.82 8.20 -22.76
N GLU A 193 -11.03 7.43 -22.01
CA GLU A 193 -11.46 6.31 -21.19
C GLU A 193 -10.86 6.35 -19.78
N VAL A 194 -11.63 5.89 -18.79
CA VAL A 194 -11.18 5.65 -17.43
C VAL A 194 -11.21 4.16 -17.17
N VAL A 195 -10.12 3.61 -16.67
CA VAL A 195 -9.91 2.16 -16.50
C VAL A 195 -9.44 1.84 -15.09
N VAL A 196 -10.13 0.92 -14.40
CA VAL A 196 -9.69 0.38 -13.10
C VAL A 196 -9.37 -1.10 -13.28
N VAL A 197 -8.10 -1.48 -13.09
CA VAL A 197 -7.62 -2.86 -13.22
C VAL A 197 -7.61 -3.52 -11.85
N CYS A 198 -8.37 -4.60 -11.67
CA CYS A 198 -8.46 -5.37 -10.42
C CYS A 198 -7.78 -6.75 -10.51
N GLY A 199 -7.30 -7.09 -11.72
CA GLY A 199 -6.80 -8.43 -12.03
C GLY A 199 -7.88 -9.51 -12.13
N SER A 200 -7.47 -10.70 -12.56
CA SER A 200 -8.37 -11.85 -12.72
C SER A 200 -8.42 -12.78 -11.49
N GLY A 201 -7.77 -12.41 -10.38
CA GLY A 201 -7.74 -13.21 -9.15
C GLY A 201 -6.70 -14.33 -9.12
N LYS A 202 -5.55 -14.18 -9.80
CA LYS A 202 -4.45 -15.17 -9.75
C LYS A 202 -3.90 -15.41 -8.33
N HIS A 203 -4.09 -14.45 -7.43
CA HIS A 203 -3.67 -14.50 -6.02
C HIS A 203 -4.83 -14.75 -5.04
N SER A 204 -5.99 -15.18 -5.55
CA SER A 204 -7.14 -15.55 -4.71
C SER A 204 -7.08 -17.02 -4.33
N ASN A 205 -7.58 -17.33 -3.12
CA ASN A 205 -7.80 -18.70 -2.67
C ASN A 205 -8.90 -19.42 -3.47
N VAL A 206 -9.66 -18.69 -4.31
CA VAL A 206 -10.64 -19.24 -5.23
C VAL A 206 -10.31 -18.81 -6.65
N ARG A 207 -9.96 -19.78 -7.50
CA ARG A 207 -9.61 -19.55 -8.91
C ARG A 207 -10.75 -18.80 -9.62
N GLY A 208 -10.46 -17.60 -10.12
CA GLY A 208 -11.40 -16.77 -10.89
C GLY A 208 -12.19 -15.72 -10.09
N ILE A 209 -12.11 -15.73 -8.75
CA ILE A 209 -12.71 -14.70 -7.89
C ILE A 209 -11.61 -13.77 -7.42
N SER A 210 -11.69 -12.47 -7.71
CA SER A 210 -10.77 -11.47 -7.18
C SER A 210 -11.47 -10.72 -6.04
N PRO A 211 -10.99 -10.80 -4.78
CA PRO A 211 -11.52 -10.00 -3.67
C PRO A 211 -11.47 -8.50 -3.98
N VAL A 212 -10.39 -8.05 -4.62
CA VAL A 212 -10.22 -6.66 -5.10
C VAL A 212 -11.32 -6.29 -6.09
N LYS A 213 -11.62 -7.16 -7.06
CA LYS A 213 -12.73 -6.92 -8.00
C LYS A 213 -14.08 -6.87 -7.28
N GLY A 214 -14.28 -7.68 -6.25
CA GLY A 214 -15.48 -7.65 -5.39
C GLY A 214 -15.64 -6.30 -4.70
N LEU A 215 -14.57 -5.82 -4.05
CA LEU A 215 -14.49 -4.51 -3.42
C LEU A 215 -14.80 -3.37 -4.40
N VAL A 216 -14.10 -3.31 -5.54
CA VAL A 216 -14.35 -2.27 -6.54
C VAL A 216 -15.79 -2.34 -7.03
N LYS A 217 -16.32 -3.53 -7.31
CA LYS A 217 -17.72 -3.68 -7.74
C LYS A 217 -18.69 -3.12 -6.70
N ASP A 218 -18.52 -3.46 -5.43
CA ASP A 218 -19.40 -3.01 -4.35
C ASP A 218 -19.41 -1.48 -4.22
N MET A 219 -18.23 -0.88 -4.11
CA MET A 219 -18.08 0.58 -4.01
C MET A 219 -18.68 1.29 -5.23
N MET A 220 -18.39 0.82 -6.45
CA MET A 220 -18.93 1.42 -7.67
C MET A 220 -20.46 1.33 -7.74
N VAL A 221 -21.07 0.24 -7.28
CA VAL A 221 -22.53 0.10 -7.23
C VAL A 221 -23.13 1.07 -6.20
N ARG A 222 -22.58 1.11 -4.98
CA ARG A 222 -23.08 1.99 -3.90
C ARG A 222 -22.96 3.46 -4.26
N MET A 223 -21.90 3.85 -4.96
CA MET A 223 -21.68 5.23 -5.44
C MET A 223 -22.42 5.55 -6.75
N LYS A 224 -23.23 4.61 -7.29
CA LYS A 224 -23.92 4.75 -8.59
C LYS A 224 -22.96 5.14 -9.74
N SER A 225 -21.76 4.57 -9.72
CA SER A 225 -20.70 4.86 -10.68
C SER A 225 -21.07 4.40 -12.10
N PRO A 226 -20.63 5.12 -13.14
CA PRO A 226 -20.80 4.69 -14.53
C PRO A 226 -19.82 3.58 -14.94
N LEU A 227 -18.82 3.26 -14.12
CA LEU A 227 -17.83 2.21 -14.39
C LEU A 227 -18.48 0.83 -14.46
N LYS A 228 -18.22 0.10 -15.55
CA LYS A 228 -18.76 -1.25 -15.78
C LYS A 228 -17.66 -2.22 -16.10
N ILE A 229 -17.85 -3.49 -15.76
CA ILE A 229 -16.91 -4.55 -16.12
C ILE A 229 -16.73 -4.56 -17.65
N ASP A 230 -15.48 -4.53 -18.09
CA ASP A 230 -15.16 -4.62 -19.52
C ASP A 230 -15.48 -6.02 -20.06
N ARG A 231 -16.12 -6.04 -21.24
CA ARG A 231 -16.49 -7.27 -21.94
C ARG A 231 -15.26 -7.98 -22.51
N LYS A 232 -14.19 -7.24 -22.83
CA LYS A 232 -12.95 -7.80 -23.39
C LYS A 232 -12.01 -8.28 -22.28
N ASN A 233 -11.97 -7.57 -21.16
CA ASN A 233 -11.17 -7.92 -19.99
C ASN A 233 -12.00 -7.85 -18.69
N VAL A 234 -12.51 -8.99 -18.24
CA VAL A 234 -13.33 -9.10 -17.03
C VAL A 234 -12.59 -8.77 -15.72
N GLY A 235 -11.28 -8.51 -15.79
CA GLY A 235 -10.47 -7.98 -14.69
C GLY A 235 -10.42 -6.46 -14.63
N CYS A 236 -11.11 -5.77 -15.54
CA CYS A 236 -11.13 -4.31 -15.65
C CYS A 236 -12.55 -3.74 -15.54
N PHE A 237 -12.66 -2.54 -14.97
CA PHE A 237 -13.84 -1.69 -15.07
C PHE A 237 -13.51 -0.50 -15.97
N VAL A 238 -14.42 -0.15 -16.87
CA VAL A 238 -14.23 0.90 -17.87
C VAL A 238 -15.44 1.82 -18.00
N ALA A 239 -15.19 3.09 -18.30
CA ALA A 239 -16.20 4.08 -18.66
C ALA A 239 -15.57 5.22 -19.47
N LYS A 240 -16.37 5.94 -20.25
CA LYS A 240 -15.90 7.14 -20.96
C LYS A 240 -15.54 8.23 -19.96
N GLY A 241 -14.39 8.88 -20.11
CA GLY A 241 -13.91 9.86 -19.13
C GLY A 241 -14.87 11.03 -18.91
N ARG A 242 -15.57 11.49 -19.95
CA ARG A 242 -16.62 12.53 -19.81
C ARG A 242 -17.76 12.10 -18.87
N ILE A 243 -18.20 10.84 -18.95
CA ILE A 243 -19.28 10.33 -18.09
C ILE A 243 -18.78 10.21 -16.65
N VAL A 244 -17.54 9.77 -16.44
CA VAL A 244 -16.91 9.70 -15.11
C VAL A 244 -16.77 11.10 -14.50
N ARG A 245 -16.33 12.09 -15.28
CA ARG A 245 -16.28 13.50 -14.84
C ARG A 245 -17.65 13.99 -14.39
N ASP A 246 -18.67 13.83 -15.23
CA ASP A 246 -20.03 14.31 -14.93
C ASP A 246 -20.59 13.65 -13.67
N TRP A 247 -20.31 12.35 -13.47
CA TRP A 247 -20.65 11.62 -12.24
C TRP A 247 -19.92 12.17 -11.01
N LEU A 248 -18.59 12.30 -11.06
CA LEU A 248 -17.80 12.79 -9.92
C LEU A 248 -18.17 14.22 -9.53
N CYS A 249 -18.49 15.09 -10.51
CA CYS A 249 -18.98 16.44 -10.24
C CYS A 249 -20.39 16.47 -9.61
N ALA A 250 -21.22 15.45 -9.86
CA ALA A 250 -22.55 15.36 -9.27
C ALA A 250 -22.51 14.88 -7.81
N VAL A 251 -21.68 13.88 -7.50
CA VAL A 251 -21.52 13.33 -6.14
C VAL A 251 -21.17 14.42 -5.12
N ARG A 252 -20.32 15.38 -5.50
CA ARG A 252 -19.91 16.50 -4.62
C ARG A 252 -21.03 17.47 -4.27
N LYS A 253 -22.12 17.55 -5.05
CA LYS A 253 -23.23 18.48 -4.74
C LYS A 253 -24.18 17.93 -3.68
N GLU A 254 -24.08 16.64 -3.37
CA GLU A 254 -24.95 15.92 -2.44
C GLU A 254 -24.28 15.70 -1.06
N THR A 255 -23.00 16.08 -0.91
CA THR A 255 -22.21 16.04 0.33
C THR A 255 -21.98 17.46 0.85
#